data_AF-A0A9D7DS22-F1
#
_entry.id   AF-A0A9D7DS22-F1
#
_cell.length_a   1.000
_cell.length_b   1.000
_cell.length_c   1.000
_cell.angle_alpha   90.00
_cell.angle_beta   90.00
_cell.angle_gamma   90.00
#
_symmetry.space_group_name_H-M   'P 1'
#
loop_
_entity.id
_entity.type
_entity.pdbx_description
1 polymer ?
#
loop_
_entity_poly.entity_id
_entity_poly.type
_entity_poly.pdbx_seq_one_letter_code
_entity_poly.pdbx_strand_id
1 'polypeptide(L)'
;MSPLRLLIALGLLLGGCAAQHPRPAREFSEGERLYRANCASCHALRNPQSHTDEEWIGYVEKYSAKLNLNDGTRGKILAHLQASN
;
A
#
# COMPACT_ATOMS: atom_id res chain seq x y z
N MET A 1 45.87 -10.64 36.43
CA MET A 1 45.20 -11.22 35.24
C MET A 1 43.92 -11.89 35.72
N SER A 2 42.80 -11.15 35.70
CA SER A 2 41.58 -11.50 36.44
C SER A 2 40.59 -12.28 35.55
N PRO A 3 40.15 -13.49 35.95
CA PRO A 3 39.32 -14.38 35.11
C PRO A 3 37.88 -13.86 34.90
N LEU A 4 37.49 -12.83 35.64
CA LEU A 4 36.15 -12.25 35.65
C LEU A 4 35.76 -11.58 34.31
N ARG A 5 36.74 -11.23 33.47
CA ARG A 5 36.47 -10.66 32.12
C ARG A 5 36.05 -11.72 31.10
N LEU A 6 36.28 -13.01 31.36
CA LEU A 6 36.01 -14.09 30.40
C LEU A 6 34.54 -14.53 30.41
N LEU A 7 33.82 -14.34 31.52
CA LEU A 7 32.44 -14.78 31.67
C LEU A 7 31.41 -13.84 30.99
N ILE A 8 31.76 -12.57 30.77
CA ILE A 8 30.87 -11.61 30.08
C ILE A 8 30.79 -11.92 28.57
N ALA A 9 31.86 -12.48 27.99
CA ALA A 9 31.91 -12.80 26.56
C ALA A 9 31.02 -13.99 26.14
N LEU A 10 30.61 -14.86 27.08
CA LEU A 10 29.85 -16.08 26.76
C LEU A 10 28.33 -15.84 26.71
N GLY A 11 27.82 -14.77 27.31
CA GLY A 11 26.39 -14.43 27.30
C GLY A 11 25.88 -13.81 25.99
N LEU A 12 26.77 -13.23 25.18
CA LEU A 12 26.41 -12.59 23.91
C LEU A 12 26.20 -13.56 22.74
N LEU A 13 26.55 -14.84 22.89
CA LEU A 13 26.45 -15.82 21.79
C LEU A 13 25.07 -16.47 21.63
N LEU A 14 24.16 -16.32 22.61
CA LEU A 14 22.84 -16.96 22.60
C LEU A 14 21.66 -15.98 22.40
N GLY A 15 21.90 -14.66 22.43
CA GLY A 15 20.86 -13.64 22.32
C GLY A 15 20.59 -13.12 20.90
N GLY A 16 21.20 -13.72 19.88
CA GLY A 16 21.34 -13.13 18.54
C GLY A 16 20.28 -13.48 17.50
N CYS A 17 19.08 -13.94 17.88
CA CYS A 17 17.97 -14.14 16.94
C CYS A 17 16.67 -13.62 17.58
N ALA A 18 16.55 -12.30 17.72
CA ALA A 18 15.22 -11.71 17.77
C ALA A 18 14.53 -12.11 16.45
N ALA A 19 13.60 -13.05 16.52
CA ALA A 19 12.82 -13.52 15.38
C ALA A 19 12.20 -12.29 14.71
N GLN A 20 12.78 -11.90 13.57
CA GLN A 20 12.24 -10.88 12.69
C GLN A 20 11.00 -11.52 12.05
N HIS A 21 9.89 -11.49 12.78
CA HIS A 21 8.61 -11.91 12.23
C HIS A 21 8.32 -11.02 11.00
N PRO A 22 8.12 -11.59 9.81
CA PRO A 22 7.65 -10.83 8.67
C PRO A 22 6.34 -10.15 9.09
N ARG A 23 6.30 -8.81 9.07
CA ARG A 23 5.02 -8.14 9.21
C ARG A 23 4.16 -8.58 8.02
N PRO A 24 2.89 -8.94 8.22
CA PRO A 24 2.02 -9.26 7.11
C PRO A 24 2.03 -8.08 6.14
N ALA A 25 2.23 -8.36 4.86
CA ALA A 25 2.09 -7.35 3.83
C ALA A 25 0.70 -6.73 3.95
N ARG A 26 0.60 -5.42 3.79
CA ARG A 26 -0.70 -4.76 3.72
C ARG A 26 -1.43 -5.33 2.50
N GLU A 27 -2.56 -6.00 2.74
CA GLU A 27 -3.47 -6.37 1.68
C GLU A 27 -4.20 -5.13 1.17
N PHE A 28 -4.09 -4.88 -0.13
CA PHE A 28 -4.82 -3.79 -0.77
C PHE A 28 -6.28 -4.17 -0.96
N SER A 29 -7.17 -3.21 -0.76
CA SER A 29 -8.58 -3.40 -1.12
C SER A 29 -8.70 -3.68 -2.62
N GLU A 30 -9.81 -4.30 -3.04
CA GLU A 30 -10.05 -4.53 -4.46
C GLU A 30 -10.07 -3.22 -5.26
N GLY A 31 -10.68 -2.17 -4.71
CA GLY A 31 -10.70 -0.83 -5.30
C GLY A 31 -9.31 -0.22 -5.46
N GLU A 32 -8.43 -0.38 -4.46
CA GLU A 32 -7.05 0.09 -4.54
C GLU A 32 -6.25 -0.67 -5.61
N ARG A 33 -6.42 -2.00 -5.69
CA ARG A 33 -5.79 -2.81 -6.75
C ARG A 33 -6.24 -2.37 -8.14
N LEU A 34 -7.54 -2.18 -8.33
CA LEU A 34 -8.11 -1.72 -9.59
C LEU A 34 -7.62 -0.30 -9.94
N TYR A 35 -7.55 0.59 -8.96
CA TYR A 35 -7.04 1.95 -9.16
C TYR A 35 -5.58 1.93 -9.64
N ARG A 36 -4.71 1.19 -8.94
CA ARG A 36 -3.29 1.04 -9.30
C ARG A 36 -3.12 0.41 -10.68
N ALA A 37 -3.86 -0.66 -10.98
CA ALA A 37 -3.74 -1.39 -12.25
C ALA A 37 -4.20 -0.58 -13.47
N ASN A 38 -5.27 0.21 -13.32
CA ASN A 38 -5.88 0.91 -14.46
C ASN A 38 -5.34 2.34 -14.62
N CYS A 39 -5.17 3.09 -13.53
CA CYS A 39 -4.85 4.53 -13.59
C CYS A 39 -3.36 4.83 -13.69
N ALA A 40 -2.48 3.86 -13.40
CA ALA A 40 -1.03 4.00 -13.63
C ALA A 40 -0.59 3.59 -15.05
N SER A 41 -1.53 3.26 -15.94
CA SER A 41 -1.22 2.74 -17.28
C SER A 41 -0.65 3.78 -18.25
N CYS A 42 -0.96 5.07 -18.04
CA CYS A 42 -0.53 6.15 -18.95
C CYS A 42 0.41 7.17 -18.30
N HIS A 43 0.39 7.31 -16.97
CA HIS A 43 1.21 8.26 -16.22
C HIS A 43 1.33 7.82 -14.76
N ALA A 44 2.10 8.56 -13.96
CA ALA A 44 2.20 8.32 -12.53
C ALA A 44 0.82 8.33 -11.86
N LEU A 45 0.64 7.43 -10.88
CA LEU A 45 -0.59 7.35 -10.13
C LEU A 45 -0.78 8.61 -9.30
N ARG A 46 -2.00 9.14 -9.32
CA ARG A 46 -2.32 10.35 -8.56
C ARG A 46 -2.55 9.99 -7.08
N ASN A 47 -2.23 10.92 -6.18
CA ASN A 47 -2.52 10.73 -4.76
C ASN A 47 -4.05 10.77 -4.56
N PRO A 48 -4.70 9.74 -3.95
CA PRO A 48 -6.13 9.76 -3.65
C PRO A 48 -6.60 11.00 -2.88
N GLN A 49 -5.74 11.59 -2.04
CA GLN A 49 -6.03 12.80 -1.24
C GLN A 49 -5.85 14.12 -2.01
N SER A 50 -5.58 14.08 -3.32
CA SER A 50 -5.27 15.31 -4.08
C SER A 50 -6.46 16.03 -4.68
N HIS A 51 -7.67 15.47 -4.55
CA HIS A 51 -8.91 15.98 -5.14
C HIS A 51 -10.10 15.65 -4.23
N THR A 52 -11.18 16.43 -4.33
CA THR A 52 -12.42 16.14 -3.61
C THR A 52 -13.15 14.92 -4.17
N ASP A 53 -14.14 14.42 -3.44
CA ASP A 53 -14.96 13.28 -3.88
C ASP A 53 -15.68 13.58 -5.19
N GLU A 54 -16.23 14.79 -5.36
CA GLU A 54 -16.90 15.23 -6.58
C GLU A 54 -15.94 15.34 -7.77
N GLU A 55 -14.73 15.85 -7.54
CA GLU A 55 -13.69 15.93 -8.57
C GLU A 55 -13.28 14.53 -9.03
N TRP A 56 -13.15 13.58 -8.11
CA TRP A 56 -12.86 12.19 -8.44
C TRP A 56 -13.95 11.54 -9.28
N ILE A 57 -15.24 11.77 -8.97
CA ILE A 57 -16.35 11.30 -9.80
C ILE A 57 -16.16 11.78 -11.24
N GLY A 58 -15.95 13.09 -11.44
CA GLY A 58 -15.76 13.65 -12.77
C GLY A 58 -14.54 13.10 -13.52
N TYR A 59 -13.41 12.92 -12.84
CA TYR A 59 -12.22 12.36 -13.47
C TYR A 59 -12.40 10.89 -13.85
N VAL A 60 -12.92 10.06 -12.96
CA VAL A 60 -13.08 8.62 -13.23
C VAL A 60 -14.08 8.41 -14.37
N GLU A 61 -15.19 9.16 -14.41
CA GLU A 61 -16.15 9.12 -15.52
C GLU A 61 -15.49 9.51 -16.86
N LYS A 62 -14.71 10.59 -16.87
CA LYS A 62 -14.01 11.07 -18.06
C LYS A 62 -13.04 10.06 -18.64
N TYR A 63 -12.34 9.30 -17.80
CA TYR A 63 -11.32 8.35 -18.24
C TYR A 63 -11.82 6.91 -18.38
N SER A 64 -12.95 6.54 -17.76
CA SER A 64 -13.46 5.16 -17.80
C SER A 64 -13.73 4.67 -19.21
N ALA A 65 -14.22 5.54 -20.11
CA ALA A 65 -14.46 5.17 -21.51
C ALA A 65 -13.16 4.86 -22.25
N LYS A 66 -12.09 5.65 -22.02
CA LYS A 66 -10.78 5.44 -22.67
C LYS A 66 -10.09 4.16 -22.20
N LEU A 67 -10.34 3.78 -20.96
CA LEU A 67 -9.82 2.57 -20.32
C LEU A 67 -10.75 1.35 -20.48
N ASN A 68 -11.90 1.51 -21.14
CA ASN A 68 -12.94 0.49 -21.29
C ASN A 68 -13.39 -0.13 -19.94
N LEU A 69 -13.48 0.69 -18.89
CA LEU A 69 -13.90 0.22 -17.56
C LEU A 69 -15.42 0.05 -17.52
N ASN A 70 -15.88 -1.12 -17.08
CA ASN A 70 -17.28 -1.33 -16.76
C ASN A 70 -17.69 -0.61 -15.46
N ASP A 71 -18.99 -0.49 -15.23
CA ASP A 71 -19.56 0.25 -14.10
C ASP A 71 -19.15 -0.33 -12.73
N GLY A 72 -18.99 -1.64 -12.63
CA GLY A 72 -18.54 -2.30 -11.41
C GLY A 72 -17.10 -1.94 -11.05
N THR A 73 -16.21 -1.98 -12.02
CA THR A 73 -14.81 -1.56 -11.85
C THR A 73 -14.73 -0.06 -11.51
N ARG A 74 -15.51 0.77 -12.21
CA ARG A 74 -15.60 2.21 -11.94
C ARG A 74 -16.05 2.49 -10.50
N GLY A 75 -17.12 1.84 -10.04
CA GLY A 75 -17.64 2.01 -8.69
C GLY A 75 -16.64 1.61 -7.60
N LYS A 76 -15.91 0.51 -7.79
CA LYS A 76 -14.87 0.07 -6.84
C LYS A 76 -13.70 1.04 -6.75
N ILE A 77 -13.29 1.61 -7.89
CA ILE A 77 -12.23 2.63 -7.92
C ILE A 77 -12.70 3.90 -7.19
N LEU A 78 -13.91 4.38 -7.48
CA LEU A 78 -14.47 5.55 -6.81
C LEU A 78 -14.59 5.36 -5.30
N ALA A 79 -15.11 4.22 -4.86
CA ALA A 79 -15.22 3.89 -3.45
C ALA A 79 -13.85 3.93 -2.74
N HIS A 80 -12.78 3.46 -3.40
CA HIS A 80 -11.43 3.57 -2.84
C HIS A 80 -10.94 5.02 -2.76
N LEU A 81 -11.14 5.82 -3.81
CA LEU A 81 -10.70 7.21 -3.85
C LEU A 81 -11.40 8.06 -2.78
N GLN A 82 -12.72 7.93 -2.67
CA GLN A 82 -13.55 8.65 -1.68
C GLN A 82 -13.24 8.22 -0.24
N ALA A 83 -13.02 6.93 0.01
CA ALA A 83 -12.63 6.45 1.34
C ALA A 83 -11.21 6.88 1.76
N SER A 84 -10.41 7.41 0.82
CA SER A 84 -9.03 7.82 1.07
C SER A 84 -8.85 9.32 1.14
N ASN A 85 -9.89 10.12 0.89
CA ASN A 85 -9.85 11.59 0.82
C ASN A 85 -9.98 12.24 2.20
#